data_AF-A0A938A8R8-F1
#
_entry.id   AF-A0A938A8R8-F1
#
_cell.length_a   1.000
_cell.length_b   1.000
_cell.length_c   1.000
_cell.angle_alpha   90.00
_cell.angle_beta   90.00
_cell.angle_gamma   90.00
#
_symmetry.space_group_name_H-M   'P 1'
#
loop_
_entity.id
_entity.type
_entity.pdbx_description
1 polymer ?
#
loop_
_entity_poly.entity_id
_entity_poly.type
_entity_poly.pdbx_seq_one_letter_code
_entity_poly.pdbx_strand_id
1 'polypeptide(L)' 'MPPEFADKLKQSIRDWSGVECPNEAAEVGLSDFPGLLKELAALRGTLVFEDEPSSFDAALQAEKEPAR' A
#
# COMPACT_ATOMS: atom_id res chain seq x y z
N MET A 1 -3.31 -18.11 -7.81
CA MET A 1 -4.32 -17.04 -7.66
C MET A 1 -5.53 -17.44 -8.49
N PRO A 2 -6.78 -17.33 -7.99
CA PRO A 2 -7.95 -17.60 -8.82
C PRO A 2 -7.94 -16.68 -10.06
N PRO A 3 -8.28 -17.18 -11.27
CA PRO A 3 -8.23 -16.39 -12.50
C PRO A 3 -9.02 -15.07 -12.39
N GLU A 4 -10.18 -15.10 -11.72
CA GLU A 4 -11.02 -13.93 -11.50
C GLU A 4 -10.33 -12.77 -10.75
N PHE A 5 -9.35 -13.07 -9.90
CA PHE A 5 -8.65 -12.05 -9.12
C PHE A 5 -7.61 -11.35 -9.98
N ALA A 6 -6.92 -12.10 -10.85
CA ALA A 6 -5.95 -11.54 -11.78
C ALA A 6 -6.63 -10.55 -12.74
N ASP A 7 -7.81 -10.90 -13.26
CA ASP A 7 -8.55 -10.06 -14.19
C ASP A 7 -9.05 -8.76 -13.54
N LYS A 8 -9.58 -8.85 -12.31
CA LYS A 8 -10.00 -7.65 -11.54
C LYS A 8 -8.82 -6.74 -11.23
N LEU A 9 -7.65 -7.31 -10.90
CA LEU A 9 -6.45 -6.54 -10.61
C LEU A 9 -5.91 -5.85 -11.87
N LYS A 10 -5.84 -6.57 -13.00
CA LYS A 10 -5.47 -6.00 -14.31
C LYS A 10 -6.40 -4.86 -14.72
N GLN A 11 -7.71 -5.03 -14.51
CA GLN A 11 -8.69 -3.98 -14.81
C GLN A 11 -8.50 -2.75 -13.90
N SER A 12 -8.27 -2.95 -12.60
CA SER A 12 -8.00 -1.84 -11.68
C SER A 12 -6.72 -1.08 -12.05
N ILE A 13 -5.65 -1.79 -12.42
CA ILE A 13 -4.40 -1.16 -12.87
C ILE A 13 -4.65 -0.32 -14.12
N ARG A 14 -5.37 -0.85 -15.10
CA ARG A 14 -5.75 -0.10 -16.30
C ARG A 14 -6.56 1.16 -15.95
N ASP A 15 -7.58 1.03 -15.12
CA ASP A 15 -8.50 2.14 -14.79
C ASP A 15 -7.79 3.28 -14.05
N TRP A 16 -6.89 2.95 -13.11
CA TRP A 16 -6.24 3.93 -12.25
C TRP A 16 -4.91 4.47 -12.80
N SER A 17 -4.19 3.67 -13.59
CA SER A 17 -2.85 4.02 -14.06
C SER A 17 -2.70 4.10 -15.59
N GLY A 18 -3.71 3.66 -16.35
CA GLY A 18 -3.64 3.57 -17.81
C GLY A 18 -2.65 2.52 -18.33
N VAL A 19 -2.09 1.69 -17.44
CA VAL A 19 -1.12 0.66 -17.80
C VAL A 19 -1.83 -0.65 -18.13
N GLU A 20 -1.50 -1.23 -19.27
CA GLU A 20 -1.88 -2.59 -19.63
C GLU A 20 -0.72 -3.55 -19.39
N CYS A 21 -1.02 -4.82 -19.09
CA CYS A 21 0.01 -5.83 -18.95
C CYS A 21 0.67 -6.09 -20.32
N PRO A 22 1.97 -5.85 -20.49
CA PRO A 22 2.58 -5.73 -21.82
C PRO A 22 2.89 -7.07 -22.51
N ASN A 23 2.96 -8.19 -21.76
CA ASN A 23 3.28 -9.51 -22.30
C ASN A 23 2.95 -10.65 -21.29
N GLU A 24 3.01 -11.89 -21.77
CA GLU A 24 2.77 -13.10 -20.98
C GLU A 24 3.75 -13.27 -19.81
N ALA A 25 5.01 -12.85 -19.96
CA ALA A 25 5.99 -12.91 -18.89
C ALA A 25 5.61 -12.01 -17.70
N ALA A 26 5.02 -10.84 -17.96
CA ALA A 26 4.49 -9.97 -16.93
C ALA A 26 3.27 -10.60 -16.22
N GLU A 27 2.46 -11.39 -16.93
CA GLU A 27 1.35 -12.14 -16.31
C GLU A 27 1.85 -13.26 -15.40
N VAL A 28 2.91 -13.96 -15.79
CA VAL A 28 3.56 -14.96 -14.93
C VAL A 28 4.17 -14.29 -13.71
N GLY A 29 4.83 -13.13 -13.86
CA GLY A 29 5.35 -12.37 -12.73
C GLY A 29 4.28 -11.95 -11.72
N LEU A 30 3.04 -11.70 -12.15
CA LEU A 30 1.92 -11.41 -11.25
C LEU A 30 1.58 -12.57 -10.31
N SER A 31 1.96 -13.82 -10.66
CA SER A 31 1.63 -15.00 -9.87
C SER A 31 2.41 -15.13 -8.56
N ASP A 32 3.53 -14.39 -8.41
CA ASP A 32 4.37 -14.38 -7.21
C ASP A 32 3.86 -13.40 -6.13
N PHE A 33 3.12 -12.36 -6.54
CA PHE A 33 2.63 -11.31 -5.64
C PHE A 33 1.56 -11.72 -4.62
N PRO A 34 0.66 -12.70 -4.85
CA PRO A 34 -0.32 -13.13 -3.84
C PRO A 34 0.30 -13.54 -2.51
N GLY A 35 1.45 -14.23 -2.54
CA GLY A 35 2.18 -14.62 -1.32
C GLY A 35 2.65 -13.39 -0.56
N LEU A 36 3.35 -12.49 -1.25
CA LEU A 36 3.83 -11.23 -0.70
C LEU A 36 2.69 -10.35 -0.16
N LEU A 37 1.58 -10.20 -0.90
CA LEU A 37 0.42 -9.42 -0.46
C LEU A 37 -0.21 -10.01 0.79
N LYS A 38 -0.25 -11.34 0.93
CA LYS A 38 -0.75 -12.01 2.14
C LYS A 38 0.17 -11.75 3.33
N GLU A 39 1.48 -11.80 3.13
CA GLU A 39 2.46 -11.49 4.17
C GLU A 39 2.37 -10.02 4.61
N LEU A 40 2.28 -9.09 3.67
CA LEU A 40 2.08 -7.67 3.95
C LEU A 40 0.74 -7.40 4.66
N ALA A 41 -0.33 -8.09 4.27
CA ALA A 41 -1.61 -8.00 4.96
C ALA A 41 -1.54 -8.51 6.40
N ALA A 42 -0.75 -9.56 6.66
CA ALA A 42 -0.51 -10.07 8.01
C ALA A 42 0.29 -9.11 8.89
N LEU A 43 1.15 -8.27 8.29
CA LEU A 43 1.88 -7.20 8.99
C LEU A 43 1.02 -5.97 9.31
N ARG A 44 -0.18 -5.87 8.74
CA ARG A 44 -1.09 -4.73 9.01
C ARG A 44 -1.51 -4.74 10.49
N GLY A 45 -1.20 -3.67 11.21
CA GLY A 45 -1.51 -3.53 12.63
C GLY A 45 -0.50 -4.18 13.56
N THR A 46 0.55 -4.84 13.04
CA THR A 46 1.69 -5.34 13.83
C THR A 46 2.85 -4.37 13.81
N LEU A 47 2.95 -3.52 12.78
CA LEU A 47 3.96 -2.49 12.68
C LEU A 47 3.59 -1.35 13.63
N VAL A 48 4.37 -1.21 14.70
CA VAL A 48 4.42 -0.01 15.51
C VAL A 48 5.40 0.90 14.79
N PHE A 49 4.95 2.07 14.35
CA PHE A 49 5.89 3.11 13.92
C PHE A 49 6.83 3.36 15.10
N GLU A 50 8.12 3.60 14.85
CA GLU A 50 9.01 4.04 15.94
C GLU A 50 8.31 5.15 16.72
N ASP A 51 8.47 5.17 18.04
CA ASP A 51 7.98 6.27 18.88
C ASP A 51 8.65 7.56 18.37
N GLU A 52 8.07 8.14 17.33
CA GLU A 52 8.51 9.39 16.73
C GLU A 52 8.45 10.41 17.88
N PRO A 53 9.48 11.26 18.08
CA PRO A 53 9.63 12.02 19.32
C PRO A 53 8.52 13.06 19.59
N SER A 54 7.47 13.10 18.78
CA SER A 54 6.24 13.81 19.08
C SER A 54 5.12 13.29 18.18
N SER A 55 4.01 12.82 18.75
CA SER A 55 2.78 12.64 17.98
C SER A 55 2.41 13.96 17.26
N PHE A 56 1.64 13.88 16.18
CA PHE A 56 1.19 15.06 15.44
C PHE A 56 0.59 16.16 16.35
N ASP A 57 -0.17 15.76 17.38
CA ASP A 57 -0.74 16.69 18.35
C ASP A 57 0.33 17.37 19.22
N ALA A 58 1.39 16.66 19.61
CA ALA A 58 2.50 17.23 20.37
C ALA A 58 3.27 18.26 19.53
N ALA A 59 3.54 17.94 18.25
CA ALA A 59 4.14 18.88 17.30
C ALA A 59 3.24 20.11 17.08
N LEU A 60 1.93 19.90 16.93
CA LEU A 60 0.96 20.98 16.75
C LEU A 60 0.87 21.94 17.95
N GLN A 61 1.03 21.44 19.18
CA GLN A 61 1.05 22.31 20.37
C GLN A 61 2.38 23.06 20.51
N ALA A 62 3.50 22.43 20.18
CA ALA A 62 4.82 23.06 20.24
C ALA A 62 4.94 24.26 19.28
N GLU A 63 4.30 24.18 18.12
CA GLU A 63 4.35 25.21 17.07
C GLU A 63 3.26 26.29 17.19
N LYS A 64 2.43 26.30 18.24
CA LYS A 64 1.44 27.36 18.44
C LYS A 64 2.10 28.65 18.92
N GLU A 65 1.80 29.74 18.23
CA GLU A 65 2.17 31.07 18.69
C GLU A 65 1.48 31.40 20.03
N PRO A 66 2.20 32.05 20.97
CA PRO A 66 1.62 32.44 22.24
C PRO A 66 0.47 33.44 22.04
N ALA A 67 -0.61 33.25 22.81
CA ALA A 67 -1.74 34.17 22.79
C ALA A 67 -1.26 35.59 23.16
N ARG A 68 -1.60 36.55 22.30
CA ARG A 68 -1.20 37.96 22.42
C ARG A 68 -2.07 38.72 23.41
#